data_AF-A0A9N8HDB8-F1
#
_entry.id   AF-A0A9N8HDB8-F1
#
_cell.length_a   1.000
_cell.length_b   1.000
_cell.length_c   1.000
_cell.angle_alpha   90.00
_cell.angle_beta   90.00
_cell.angle_gamma   90.00
#
_symmetry.space_group_name_H-M   'P 1'
#
loop_
_entity.id
_entity.type
_entity.pdbx_description
1 polymer ?
#
loop_
_entity_poly.entity_id
_entity_poly.type
_entity_poly.pdbx_seq_one_letter_code
_entity_poly.pdbx_strand_id
1 'polypeptide(L)'
;MANNNSDSRKSIDDEKERKRQEASMLETFLRVSKARVEEIRIQQARDLNLSDGELLVLNNIHGAGMMEGLIAGVTTFVIARRLPRYLQQRAAARRRQQSGYTLDALPGGSPFHKDVNNKRPFIWRAFQFTLDVTLSVLVAANTSAYMADTQKLAKQVTDIPLMEGRSAISDHFCEVLVQEYKRQWNASQQEQLNDTNSGDFSTTGQSKGYEKDVPLDPNFDRKSILKDPKLPFLKGYIEFIQNCQKRQAIERRIRQERGMAPSEPVEIPAPGVPSDTSEDSSLFVDGGGADFSDDDGWTEEDVSSFATDQDEDDRRK
;
A
#
# COMPACT_ATOMS: atom_id res chain seq x y z
N MET A 1 -7.97 22.23 -40.01
CA MET A 1 -7.60 21.01 -39.27
C MET A 1 -6.64 21.35 -38.13
N ALA A 2 -7.08 22.11 -37.10
CA ALA A 2 -6.17 22.65 -36.09
C ALA A 2 -6.71 22.65 -34.64
N ASN A 3 -7.68 21.79 -34.29
CA ASN A 3 -8.36 21.87 -32.98
C ASN A 3 -8.23 20.64 -32.06
N ASN A 4 -7.40 19.65 -32.37
CA ASN A 4 -7.33 18.42 -31.56
C ASN A 4 -6.30 18.47 -30.40
N ASN A 5 -5.44 19.50 -30.34
CA ASN A 5 -4.37 19.57 -29.33
C ASN A 5 -4.79 20.22 -28.00
N SER A 6 -5.90 20.96 -27.95
CA SER A 6 -6.40 21.58 -26.71
C SER A 6 -7.00 20.56 -25.75
N ASP A 7 -7.74 19.59 -26.29
CA ASP A 7 -8.54 18.66 -25.50
C ASP A 7 -7.64 17.62 -24.79
N SER A 8 -6.57 17.17 -25.47
CA SER A 8 -5.60 16.24 -24.88
C SER A 8 -4.78 16.86 -23.74
N ARG A 9 -4.60 18.19 -23.70
CA ARG A 9 -3.88 18.84 -22.59
C ARG A 9 -4.73 18.94 -21.34
N LYS A 10 -6.00 19.33 -21.51
CA LYS A 10 -6.96 19.38 -20.39
C LYS A 10 -7.09 18.02 -19.70
N SER A 11 -7.23 16.93 -20.48
CA SER A 11 -7.36 15.59 -19.91
C SER A 11 -6.14 15.15 -19.06
N ILE A 12 -4.92 15.55 -19.44
CA ILE A 12 -3.70 15.21 -18.68
C ILE A 12 -3.65 15.98 -17.37
N ASP A 13 -4.00 17.27 -17.39
CA ASP A 13 -4.02 18.10 -16.20
C ASP A 13 -5.11 17.63 -15.22
N ASP A 14 -6.29 17.27 -15.73
CA ASP A 14 -7.39 16.71 -14.94
C ASP A 14 -7.02 15.35 -14.30
N GLU A 15 -6.34 14.47 -15.05
CA GLU A 15 -5.88 13.18 -14.53
C GLU A 15 -4.81 13.36 -13.43
N LYS A 16 -3.87 14.29 -13.64
CA LYS A 16 -2.84 14.59 -12.66
C LYS A 16 -3.43 15.16 -11.38
N GLU A 17 -4.44 16.03 -11.50
CA GLU A 17 -5.11 16.60 -10.36
C GLU A 17 -5.90 15.53 -9.61
N ARG A 18 -6.69 14.69 -10.30
CA ARG A 18 -7.36 13.53 -9.67
C ARG A 18 -6.38 12.63 -8.91
N LYS A 19 -5.20 12.35 -9.45
CA LYS A 19 -4.18 11.53 -8.74
C LYS A 19 -3.67 12.20 -7.46
N ARG A 20 -3.51 13.52 -7.42
CA ARG A 20 -3.14 14.25 -6.21
C ARG A 20 -4.22 14.17 -5.15
N GLN A 21 -5.48 14.25 -5.59
CA GLN A 21 -6.66 14.18 -4.74
C GLN A 21 -6.80 12.78 -4.12
N GLU A 22 -6.68 11.74 -4.95
CA GLU A 22 -6.65 10.34 -4.50
C GLU A 22 -5.50 10.10 -3.51
N ALA A 23 -4.31 10.66 -3.77
CA ALA A 23 -3.17 10.58 -2.86
C ALA A 23 -3.44 11.29 -1.52
N SER A 24 -4.11 12.44 -1.54
CA SER A 24 -4.49 13.16 -0.32
C SER A 24 -5.50 12.38 0.52
N MET A 25 -6.52 11.77 -0.12
CA MET A 25 -7.49 10.92 0.60
C MET A 25 -6.82 9.67 1.17
N LEU A 26 -5.94 9.03 0.40
CA LEU A 26 -5.15 7.90 0.87
C LEU A 26 -4.27 8.29 2.06
N GLU A 27 -3.67 9.48 2.06
CA GLU A 27 -2.87 9.97 3.19
C GLU A 27 -3.70 10.05 4.47
N THR A 28 -4.95 10.53 4.38
CA THR A 28 -5.87 10.58 5.54
C THR A 28 -6.15 9.17 6.07
N PHE A 29 -6.49 8.20 5.21
CA PHE A 29 -6.70 6.81 5.62
C PHE A 29 -5.44 6.19 6.25
N LEU A 30 -4.26 6.44 5.68
CA LEU A 30 -2.99 5.98 6.22
C LEU A 30 -2.70 6.59 7.59
N ARG A 31 -2.97 7.89 7.77
CA ARG A 31 -2.78 8.60 9.04
C ARG A 31 -3.63 7.98 10.14
N VAL A 32 -4.91 7.76 9.84
CA VAL A 32 -5.87 7.12 10.75
C VAL A 32 -5.47 5.67 11.08
N SER A 33 -5.09 4.88 10.06
CA SER A 33 -4.59 3.52 10.24
C SER A 33 -3.36 3.48 11.14
N LYS A 34 -2.41 4.40 10.92
CA LYS A 34 -1.18 4.49 11.71
C LYS A 34 -1.46 4.87 13.17
N ALA A 35 -2.36 5.81 13.41
CA ALA A 35 -2.78 6.16 14.76
C ALA A 35 -3.38 4.94 15.49
N ARG A 36 -4.20 4.15 14.79
CA ARG A 36 -4.78 2.92 15.33
C ARG A 36 -3.73 1.83 15.60
N VAL A 37 -2.73 1.66 14.73
CA VAL A 37 -1.59 0.75 14.96
C VAL A 37 -0.84 1.13 16.25
N GLU A 38 -0.56 2.41 16.47
CA GLU A 38 0.14 2.86 17.67
C GLU A 38 -0.70 2.65 18.93
N GLU A 39 -2.01 2.87 18.84
CA GLU A 39 -2.94 2.57 19.93
C GLU A 39 -2.94 1.08 20.28
N ILE A 40 -3.07 0.20 19.27
CA ILE A 40 -2.98 -1.26 19.42
C ILE A 40 -1.65 -1.64 20.06
N ARG A 41 -0.53 -1.05 19.61
CA ARG A 41 0.80 -1.33 20.15
C ARG A 41 0.90 -0.99 21.64
N ILE A 42 0.27 0.11 22.08
CA ILE A 42 0.26 0.54 23.47
C ILE A 42 -0.66 -0.35 24.32
N GLN A 43 -1.85 -0.68 23.81
CA GLN A 43 -2.88 -1.41 24.56
C GLN A 43 -2.64 -2.93 24.60
N GLN A 44 -2.14 -3.51 23.51
CA GLN A 44 -2.09 -4.95 23.26
C GLN A 44 -0.68 -5.53 23.17
N ALA A 45 0.30 -4.94 23.88
CA ALA A 45 1.64 -5.49 23.97
C ALA A 45 1.73 -6.91 24.56
N ARG A 46 0.60 -7.59 24.87
CA ARG A 46 0.60 -8.94 25.45
C ARG A 46 -0.20 -10.01 24.69
N ASP A 47 -1.37 -9.78 24.09
CA ASP A 47 -2.12 -10.88 23.46
C ASP A 47 -3.02 -10.45 22.27
N LEU A 48 -2.43 -10.16 21.11
CA LEU A 48 -3.18 -10.20 19.84
C LEU A 48 -3.26 -11.65 19.36
N ASN A 49 -4.39 -12.30 19.64
CA ASN A 49 -4.68 -13.62 19.09
C ASN A 49 -5.09 -13.47 17.62
N LEU A 50 -4.10 -13.46 16.75
CA LEU A 50 -4.29 -13.48 15.30
C LEU A 50 -4.75 -14.87 14.87
N SER A 51 -5.72 -14.93 13.95
CA SER A 51 -6.08 -16.17 13.28
C SER A 51 -4.91 -16.70 12.44
N ASP A 52 -4.81 -18.01 12.23
CA ASP A 52 -3.79 -18.63 11.39
C ASP A 52 -3.77 -18.02 9.97
N GLY A 53 -4.95 -17.66 9.44
CA GLY A 53 -5.09 -16.95 8.18
C GLY A 53 -4.50 -15.54 8.20
N GLU A 54 -4.74 -14.78 9.26
CA GLU A 54 -4.17 -13.43 9.44
C GLU A 54 -2.66 -13.48 9.61
N LEU A 55 -2.15 -14.45 10.37
CA LEU A 55 -0.72 -14.68 10.55
C LEU A 55 -0.04 -14.98 9.21
N LEU A 56 -0.67 -15.79 8.36
CA LEU A 56 -0.17 -16.09 7.02
C LEU A 56 -0.14 -14.83 6.14
N VAL A 57 -1.19 -14.01 6.16
CA VAL A 57 -1.22 -12.74 5.43
C VAL A 57 -0.13 -11.78 5.93
N LEU A 58 0.02 -11.61 7.24
CA LEU A 58 1.07 -10.80 7.86
C LEU A 58 2.48 -11.27 7.48
N ASN A 59 2.72 -12.59 7.48
CA ASN A 59 4.00 -13.14 7.04
C ASN A 59 4.25 -12.91 5.55
N ASN A 60 3.21 -12.99 4.72
CA ASN A 60 3.33 -12.68 3.29
C ASN A 60 3.61 -11.19 3.05
N ILE A 61 3.01 -10.30 3.86
CA ILE A 61 3.27 -8.86 3.82
C ILE A 61 4.73 -8.55 4.18
N HIS A 62 5.25 -9.18 5.22
CA HIS A 62 6.66 -9.02 5.60
C HIS A 62 7.63 -9.69 4.62
N GLY A 63 7.21 -10.79 3.98
CA GLY A 63 8.03 -11.52 3.02
C GLY A 63 8.13 -10.86 1.64
N ALA A 64 7.12 -10.09 1.24
CA ALA A 64 7.08 -9.46 -0.08
C ALA A 64 8.21 -8.44 -0.25
N GLY A 65 9.10 -8.66 -1.24
CA GLY A 65 10.24 -7.79 -1.52
C GLY A 65 11.47 -8.09 -0.66
N MET A 66 11.34 -8.76 0.49
CA MET A 66 12.49 -9.09 1.34
C MET A 66 13.45 -10.05 0.64
N MET A 67 12.95 -11.04 -0.10
CA MET A 67 13.78 -12.01 -0.83
C MET A 67 14.53 -11.34 -1.99
N GLU A 68 13.82 -10.52 -2.77
CA GLU A 68 14.38 -9.74 -3.88
C GLU A 68 15.43 -8.76 -3.38
N GLY A 69 15.15 -8.08 -2.26
CA GLY A 69 16.09 -7.20 -1.57
C GLY A 69 17.34 -7.96 -1.11
N LEU A 70 17.20 -9.14 -0.51
CA LEU A 70 18.32 -9.97 -0.08
C LEU A 70 19.19 -10.38 -1.27
N ILE A 71 18.58 -10.87 -2.36
CA ILE A 71 19.30 -11.28 -3.58
C ILE A 71 20.04 -10.08 -4.18
N ALA A 72 19.40 -8.91 -4.26
CA ALA A 72 20.02 -7.69 -4.77
C ALA A 72 21.19 -7.22 -3.88
N GLY A 73 21.04 -7.30 -2.56
CA GLY A 73 22.10 -7.01 -1.60
C GLY A 73 23.31 -7.93 -1.79
N VAL A 74 23.09 -9.25 -1.73
CA VAL A 74 24.17 -10.25 -1.91
C VAL A 74 24.89 -10.05 -3.26
N THR A 75 24.13 -9.80 -4.32
CA THR A 75 24.70 -9.54 -5.66
C THR A 75 25.56 -8.27 -5.67
N THR A 76 25.06 -7.19 -5.08
CA THR A 76 25.79 -5.91 -4.95
C THR A 76 27.08 -6.09 -4.17
N PHE A 77 27.04 -6.82 -3.05
CA PHE A 77 28.23 -7.12 -2.24
C PHE A 77 29.28 -7.91 -3.04
N VAL A 78 28.87 -8.93 -3.78
CA VAL A 78 29.78 -9.74 -4.61
C VAL A 78 30.42 -8.88 -5.71
N ILE A 79 29.64 -8.03 -6.36
CA ILE A 79 30.13 -7.10 -7.40
C ILE A 79 31.11 -6.10 -6.79
N ALA A 80 30.77 -5.43 -5.69
CA ALA A 80 31.63 -4.47 -5.02
C ALA A 80 33.00 -5.09 -4.65
N ARG A 81 33.00 -6.36 -4.24
CA ARG A 81 34.23 -7.07 -3.85
C ARG A 81 35.07 -7.56 -5.04
N ARG A 82 34.45 -7.88 -6.19
CA ARG A 82 35.15 -8.39 -7.38
C ARG A 82 35.55 -7.30 -8.37
N LEU A 83 34.78 -6.22 -8.47
CA LEU A 83 34.96 -5.15 -9.46
C LEU A 83 36.35 -4.49 -9.40
N PRO A 84 36.91 -4.13 -8.23
CA PRO A 84 38.24 -3.52 -8.18
C PRO A 84 39.35 -4.43 -8.72
N ARG A 85 39.27 -5.74 -8.46
CA ARG A 85 40.24 -6.72 -8.99
C ARG A 85 40.14 -6.82 -10.51
N TYR A 86 38.91 -6.86 -11.02
CA TYR A 86 38.67 -6.90 -12.46
C TYR A 86 39.18 -5.63 -13.16
N LEU A 87 38.93 -4.45 -12.58
CA LEU A 87 39.43 -3.17 -13.12
C LEU A 87 40.96 -3.08 -13.07
N GLN A 88 41.59 -3.57 -11.99
CA GLN A 88 43.06 -3.62 -11.89
C GLN A 88 43.68 -4.54 -12.95
N GLN A 89 43.10 -5.73 -13.15
CA GLN A 89 43.54 -6.66 -14.20
C GLN A 89 43.40 -6.05 -15.59
N ARG A 90 42.25 -5.41 -15.87
CA ARG A 90 42.01 -4.74 -17.15
C ARG A 90 42.94 -3.54 -17.38
N ALA A 91 43.21 -2.76 -16.35
CA ALA A 91 44.16 -1.64 -16.42
C ALA A 91 45.59 -2.13 -16.67
N ALA A 92 46.02 -3.23 -16.02
CA ALA A 92 47.33 -3.85 -16.25
C ALA A 92 47.45 -4.41 -17.68
N ALA A 93 46.40 -5.05 -18.20
CA ALA A 93 46.37 -5.54 -19.58
C ALA A 93 46.50 -4.41 -20.61
N ARG A 94 45.80 -3.29 -20.39
CA ARG A 94 45.91 -2.10 -21.27
C ARG A 94 47.32 -1.50 -21.27
N ARG A 95 48.00 -1.46 -20.12
CA ARG A 95 49.39 -0.98 -20.04
C ARG A 95 50.34 -1.86 -20.84
N ARG A 96 50.12 -3.17 -20.89
CA ARG A 96 50.90 -4.09 -21.73
C ARG A 96 50.69 -3.83 -23.22
N GLN A 97 49.46 -3.52 -23.63
CA GLN A 97 49.14 -3.25 -25.05
C GLN A 97 49.62 -1.87 -25.53
N GLN A 98 49.63 -0.85 -24.67
CA GLN A 98 50.12 0.49 -25.05
C GLN A 98 51.64 0.62 -25.04
N SER A 99 52.38 -0.34 -24.47
CA SER A 99 53.83 -0.42 -24.59
C SER A 99 54.25 -0.96 -25.96
N GLY A 100 53.84 -0.28 -27.04
CA GLY A 100 54.13 -0.63 -28.44
C GLY A 100 55.58 -0.37 -28.87
N TYR A 101 56.45 0.05 -27.96
CA TYR A 101 57.90 0.06 -28.18
C TYR A 101 58.52 -0.98 -27.25
N THR A 102 58.63 -2.21 -27.74
CA THR A 102 59.51 -3.23 -27.14
C THR A 102 60.95 -2.85 -27.45
N LEU A 103 61.53 -1.96 -26.64
CA LEU A 103 62.98 -1.96 -26.47
C LEU A 103 63.32 -3.32 -25.88
N ASP A 104 64.03 -4.15 -26.64
CA ASP A 104 64.47 -5.50 -26.24
C ASP A 104 65.01 -5.46 -24.81
N ALA A 105 64.18 -5.91 -23.89
CA ALA A 105 64.53 -5.99 -22.49
C ALA A 105 65.56 -7.11 -22.35
N LEU A 106 66.82 -6.72 -22.25
CA LEU A 106 67.91 -7.60 -21.84
C LEU A 106 67.45 -8.41 -20.61
N PRO A 107 67.71 -9.73 -20.56
CA PRO A 107 67.33 -10.61 -19.46
C PRO A 107 68.10 -10.25 -18.19
N GLY A 108 67.66 -9.19 -17.52
CA GLY A 108 68.27 -8.63 -16.33
C GLY A 108 67.22 -7.79 -15.62
N GLY A 109 66.34 -8.47 -14.87
CA GLY A 109 65.27 -7.81 -14.10
C GLY A 109 65.84 -6.65 -13.28
N SER A 110 65.29 -5.45 -13.47
CA SER A 110 65.80 -4.26 -12.78
C SER A 110 65.67 -4.48 -11.25
N PRO A 111 66.75 -4.37 -10.47
CA PRO A 111 66.73 -4.57 -9.02
C PRO A 111 65.99 -3.44 -8.27
N PHE A 112 65.45 -2.46 -8.99
CA PHE A 112 64.76 -1.29 -8.43
C PHE A 112 63.24 -1.39 -8.45
N HIS A 113 62.66 -2.47 -8.99
CA HIS A 113 61.29 -2.85 -8.62
C HIS A 113 61.34 -3.50 -7.24
N LYS A 114 61.59 -2.66 -6.23
CA LYS A 114 61.19 -2.96 -4.86
C LYS A 114 59.71 -3.33 -4.96
N ASP A 115 59.40 -4.59 -4.68
CA ASP A 115 58.06 -4.98 -4.29
C ASP A 115 57.72 -4.06 -3.12
N VAL A 116 57.06 -2.94 -3.43
CA VAL A 116 56.38 -2.12 -2.45
C VAL A 116 55.26 -3.05 -2.03
N ASN A 117 55.59 -3.92 -1.08
CA ASN A 117 54.76 -4.96 -0.54
C ASN A 117 53.70 -4.19 0.23
N ASN A 118 52.72 -3.70 -0.53
CA ASN A 118 51.76 -2.69 -0.16
C ASN A 118 50.74 -3.40 0.71
N LYS A 119 51.19 -3.77 1.93
CA LYS A 119 50.36 -4.21 3.02
C LYS A 119 49.50 -3.01 3.36
N ARG A 120 48.44 -2.80 2.56
CA ARG A 120 47.37 -1.87 2.88
C ARG A 120 47.04 -2.14 4.35
N PRO A 121 47.09 -1.12 5.22
CA PRO A 121 46.87 -1.32 6.64
C PRO A 121 45.56 -2.07 6.83
N PHE A 122 45.52 -2.99 7.81
CA PHE A 122 44.33 -3.80 8.10
C PHE A 122 43.07 -2.93 8.22
N ILE A 123 43.22 -1.72 8.77
CA ILE A 123 42.21 -0.67 8.88
C ILE A 123 41.53 -0.36 7.53
N TRP A 124 42.30 -0.26 6.43
CA TRP A 124 41.74 0.01 5.11
C TRP A 124 40.85 -1.15 4.60
N ARG A 125 41.22 -2.39 4.92
CA ARG A 125 40.41 -3.56 4.56
C ARG A 125 39.11 -3.62 5.36
N ALA A 126 39.17 -3.30 6.65
CA ALA A 126 38.00 -3.23 7.51
C ALA A 126 37.04 -2.12 7.06
N PHE A 127 37.56 -0.91 6.79
CA PHE A 127 36.77 0.21 6.29
C PHE A 127 36.06 -0.13 4.96
N GLN A 128 36.80 -0.71 4.01
CA GLN A 128 36.23 -1.12 2.72
C GLN A 128 35.12 -2.16 2.92
N PHE A 129 35.31 -3.15 3.80
CA PHE A 129 34.29 -4.14 4.10
C PHE A 129 33.02 -3.51 4.69
N THR A 130 33.16 -2.59 5.64
CA THR A 130 32.01 -1.90 6.23
C THR A 130 31.25 -1.11 5.16
N LEU A 131 31.95 -0.40 4.28
CA LEU A 131 31.33 0.33 3.17
C LEU A 131 30.59 -0.61 2.21
N ASP A 132 31.19 -1.74 1.85
CA ASP A 132 30.55 -2.74 0.96
C ASP A 132 29.27 -3.31 1.62
N VAL A 133 29.29 -3.55 2.93
CA VAL A 133 28.12 -4.02 3.69
C VAL A 133 27.03 -2.95 3.76
N THR A 134 27.37 -1.70 4.09
CA THR A 134 26.36 -0.63 4.18
C THR A 134 25.73 -0.34 2.83
N LEU A 135 26.52 -0.32 1.75
CA LEU A 135 26.01 -0.15 0.39
C LEU A 135 25.09 -1.32 0.00
N SER A 136 25.48 -2.55 0.30
CA SER A 136 24.67 -3.74 0.05
C SER A 136 23.33 -3.70 0.79
N VAL A 137 23.33 -3.32 2.08
CA VAL A 137 22.11 -3.20 2.88
C VAL A 137 21.22 -2.08 2.35
N LEU A 138 21.80 -0.94 1.95
CA LEU A 138 21.05 0.16 1.37
C LEU A 138 20.39 -0.23 0.04
N VAL A 139 21.11 -0.95 -0.83
CA VAL A 139 20.53 -1.47 -2.09
C VAL A 139 19.46 -2.52 -1.82
N ALA A 140 19.68 -3.42 -0.84
CA ALA A 140 18.69 -4.41 -0.44
C ALA A 140 17.40 -3.75 0.07
N ALA A 141 17.51 -2.75 0.95
CA ALA A 141 16.37 -2.02 1.50
C ALA A 141 15.60 -1.26 0.40
N ASN A 142 16.31 -0.55 -0.48
CA ASN A 142 15.66 0.14 -1.60
C ASN A 142 14.98 -0.85 -2.55
N THR A 143 15.67 -1.93 -2.93
CA THR A 143 15.10 -2.92 -3.85
C THR A 143 13.89 -3.63 -3.22
N SER A 144 13.96 -3.96 -1.93
CA SER A 144 12.82 -4.52 -1.19
C SER A 144 11.63 -3.58 -1.19
N ALA A 145 11.86 -2.27 -1.01
CA ALA A 145 10.79 -1.28 -1.06
C ALA A 145 10.19 -1.12 -2.48
N TYR A 146 11.01 -1.20 -3.53
CA TYR A 146 10.56 -1.08 -4.92
C TYR A 146 9.88 -2.34 -5.45
N MET A 147 10.32 -3.52 -5.00
CA MET A 147 9.82 -4.82 -5.48
C MET A 147 8.70 -5.40 -4.61
N ALA A 148 8.35 -4.75 -3.50
CA ALA A 148 7.13 -5.08 -2.79
C ALA A 148 5.95 -4.89 -3.75
N ASP A 149 5.36 -5.99 -4.21
CA ASP A 149 4.20 -5.97 -5.11
C ASP A 149 3.00 -5.40 -4.36
N THR A 150 2.89 -4.09 -4.44
CA THR A 150 1.87 -3.29 -3.78
C THR A 150 0.45 -3.72 -4.14
N GLN A 151 0.23 -4.24 -5.36
CA GLN A 151 -1.09 -4.69 -5.80
C GLN A 151 -1.46 -6.01 -5.14
N LYS A 152 -0.50 -6.94 -5.08
CA LYS A 152 -0.69 -8.21 -4.37
C LYS A 152 -0.90 -7.98 -2.88
N LEU A 153 -0.14 -7.07 -2.28
CA LEU A 153 -0.30 -6.69 -0.87
C LEU A 153 -1.67 -6.07 -0.62
N ALA A 154 -2.09 -5.12 -1.46
CA ALA A 154 -3.41 -4.51 -1.35
C ALA A 154 -4.51 -5.59 -1.40
N LYS A 155 -4.46 -6.49 -2.39
CA LYS A 155 -5.41 -7.60 -2.53
C LYS A 155 -5.41 -8.55 -1.33
N GLN A 156 -4.25 -8.90 -0.79
CA GLN A 156 -4.19 -9.76 0.40
C GLN A 156 -4.77 -9.08 1.64
N VAL A 157 -4.58 -7.77 1.78
CA VAL A 157 -5.15 -7.00 2.88
C VAL A 157 -6.66 -6.91 2.74
N THR A 158 -7.20 -6.71 1.52
CA THR A 158 -8.65 -6.63 1.29
C THR A 158 -9.41 -7.90 1.65
N ASP A 159 -8.74 -9.05 1.60
CA ASP A 159 -9.33 -10.35 1.90
C ASP A 159 -9.42 -10.64 3.42
N ILE A 160 -8.70 -9.88 4.27
CA ILE A 160 -8.66 -10.11 5.72
C ILE A 160 -10.07 -10.08 6.36
N PRO A 161 -10.95 -9.10 6.08
CA PRO A 161 -12.29 -9.10 6.65
C PRO A 161 -13.16 -10.26 6.16
N LEU A 162 -12.83 -10.85 5.02
CA LEU A 162 -13.59 -11.95 4.43
C LEU A 162 -13.24 -13.32 5.03
N MET A 163 -12.14 -13.41 5.79
CA MET A 163 -11.67 -14.67 6.37
C MET A 163 -12.65 -15.25 7.40
N GLU A 164 -12.67 -16.57 7.46
CA GLU A 164 -13.38 -17.33 8.50
C GLU A 164 -12.87 -17.04 9.91
N GLY A 165 -13.73 -17.29 10.90
CA GLY A 165 -13.44 -17.08 12.31
C GLY A 165 -13.44 -15.60 12.71
N ARG A 166 -12.74 -15.32 13.81
CA ARG A 166 -12.55 -13.97 14.34
C ARG A 166 -11.29 -13.35 13.74
N SER A 167 -11.39 -12.13 13.22
CA SER A 167 -10.26 -11.38 12.68
C SER A 167 -9.92 -10.24 13.63
N ALA A 168 -8.81 -10.36 14.35
CA ALA A 168 -8.38 -9.32 15.27
C ALA A 168 -8.05 -8.02 14.51
N ILE A 169 -7.51 -8.13 13.29
CA ILE A 169 -7.24 -6.96 12.45
C ILE A 169 -8.56 -6.28 12.07
N SER A 170 -9.55 -7.03 11.61
CA SER A 170 -10.85 -6.45 11.25
C SER A 170 -11.53 -5.80 12.46
N ASP A 171 -11.53 -6.46 13.62
CA ASP A 171 -12.10 -5.93 14.86
C ASP A 171 -11.54 -4.54 15.21
N HIS A 172 -10.24 -4.33 15.03
CA HIS A 172 -9.60 -3.07 15.40
C HIS A 172 -9.63 -1.99 14.31
N PHE A 173 -9.61 -2.36 13.04
CA PHE A 173 -9.48 -1.41 11.92
C PHE A 173 -10.82 -1.07 11.27
N CYS A 174 -11.77 -2.01 11.20
CA CYS A 174 -13.02 -1.79 10.48
C CYS A 174 -13.80 -0.59 11.01
N GLU A 175 -13.97 -0.47 12.33
CA GLU A 175 -14.70 0.64 12.94
C GLU A 175 -14.11 2.00 12.53
N VAL A 176 -12.80 2.14 12.72
CA VAL A 176 -12.09 3.40 12.48
C VAL A 176 -12.09 3.77 10.99
N LEU A 177 -11.86 2.81 10.11
CA LEU A 177 -11.82 3.05 8.66
C LEU A 177 -13.21 3.31 8.07
N VAL A 178 -14.24 2.58 8.52
CA VAL A 178 -15.63 2.83 8.12
C VAL A 178 -16.07 4.22 8.58
N GLN A 179 -15.71 4.63 9.80
CA GLN A 179 -16.02 5.96 10.31
C GLN A 179 -15.36 7.06 9.49
N GLU A 180 -14.07 6.92 9.16
CA GLU A 180 -13.37 7.92 8.32
C GLU A 180 -13.92 7.94 6.90
N TYR A 181 -14.29 6.79 6.33
CA TYR A 181 -14.96 6.72 5.03
C TYR A 181 -16.29 7.48 5.03
N LYS A 182 -17.14 7.23 6.04
CA LYS A 182 -18.41 7.96 6.22
C LYS A 182 -18.18 9.46 6.36
N ARG A 183 -17.16 9.87 7.11
CA ARG A 183 -16.78 11.28 7.27
C ARG A 183 -16.41 11.92 5.94
N GLN A 184 -15.55 11.27 5.15
CA GLN A 184 -15.14 11.76 3.83
C GLN A 184 -16.33 11.82 2.85
N TRP A 185 -17.21 10.82 2.90
CA TRP A 185 -18.43 10.77 2.11
C TRP A 185 -19.38 11.92 2.46
N ASN A 186 -19.64 12.16 3.75
CA ASN A 186 -20.55 13.22 4.19
C ASN A 186 -19.98 14.61 3.89
N ALA A 187 -18.66 14.81 4.01
CA ALA A 187 -18.00 16.05 3.61
C ALA A 187 -18.26 16.38 2.13
N SER A 188 -18.26 15.36 1.26
CA SER A 188 -18.56 15.55 -0.17
C SER A 188 -19.99 16.02 -0.45
N GLN A 189 -20.97 15.58 0.36
CA GLN A 189 -22.36 15.99 0.19
C GLN A 189 -22.60 17.43 0.65
N GLN A 190 -21.90 17.86 1.71
CA GLN A 190 -22.02 19.22 2.22
C GLN A 190 -21.43 20.26 1.26
N GLU A 191 -20.34 19.94 0.56
CA GLU A 191 -19.75 20.81 -0.46
C GLU A 191 -20.79 21.14 -1.57
N GLN A 192 -21.53 20.14 -2.05
CA GLN A 192 -22.56 20.33 -3.08
C GLN A 192 -23.74 21.21 -2.65
N LEU A 193 -24.13 21.15 -1.36
CA LEU A 193 -25.23 21.96 -0.81
C LEU A 193 -24.83 23.42 -0.58
N ASN A 194 -23.55 23.69 -0.34
CA ASN A 194 -23.04 25.03 -0.11
C ASN A 194 -22.89 25.83 -1.41
N ASP A 195 -22.53 25.18 -2.52
CA ASP A 195 -22.43 25.83 -3.83
C ASP A 195 -23.79 26.33 -4.35
N THR A 196 -24.88 25.66 -3.98
CA THR A 196 -26.24 26.07 -4.38
C THR A 196 -26.73 27.32 -3.64
N ASN A 197 -26.19 27.59 -2.45
CA ASN A 197 -26.58 28.73 -1.61
C ASN A 197 -25.59 29.90 -1.64
N SER A 198 -24.45 29.73 -2.31
CA SER A 198 -23.38 30.74 -2.38
C SER A 198 -23.67 31.82 -3.42
N GLY A 199 -24.78 32.54 -3.23
CA GLY A 199 -24.94 33.89 -3.75
C GLY A 199 -24.12 34.89 -2.92
N ASP A 200 -22.92 35.20 -3.40
CA ASP A 200 -22.22 36.49 -3.18
C ASP A 200 -21.95 36.95 -1.73
N PHE A 201 -21.47 36.07 -0.83
CA PHE A 201 -20.99 36.51 0.49
C PHE A 201 -19.62 35.92 0.87
N SER A 202 -18.57 36.63 0.45
CA SER A 202 -17.18 36.36 0.81
C SER A 202 -16.91 36.78 2.26
N THR A 203 -16.99 35.85 3.21
CA THR A 203 -16.58 36.08 4.61
C THR A 203 -15.21 35.47 4.88
N THR A 204 -14.19 36.32 4.94
CA THR A 204 -12.83 35.99 5.40
C THR A 204 -12.83 35.65 6.89
N GLY A 205 -12.99 34.38 7.23
CA GLY A 205 -12.85 33.85 8.58
C GLY A 205 -11.55 33.09 8.77
N GLN A 206 -10.59 33.66 9.50
CA GLN A 206 -9.34 33.00 9.90
C GLN A 206 -9.62 31.85 10.87
N SER A 207 -9.52 30.59 10.42
CA SER A 207 -9.37 29.46 11.35
C SER A 207 -7.89 29.38 11.77
N LYS A 208 -7.65 29.45 13.08
CA LYS A 208 -6.32 29.31 13.67
C LYS A 208 -6.02 27.83 13.89
N GLY A 209 -5.02 27.35 13.17
CA GLY A 209 -4.03 26.37 13.59
C GLY A 209 -4.56 25.03 14.10
N TYR A 210 -4.45 23.99 13.29
CA TYR A 210 -3.48 22.90 13.42
C TYR A 210 -3.61 22.04 12.15
N GLU A 211 -2.50 21.47 11.69
CA GLU A 211 -2.34 20.64 10.49
C GLU A 211 -2.36 21.39 9.14
N LYS A 212 -1.26 21.23 8.39
CA LYS A 212 -1.21 21.60 6.96
C LYS A 212 -2.02 20.57 6.20
N ASP A 213 -3.34 20.66 6.28
CA ASP A 213 -4.17 19.96 5.33
C ASP A 213 -3.90 20.58 3.97
N VAL A 214 -3.52 19.74 3.01
CA VAL A 214 -3.32 20.17 1.62
C VAL A 214 -4.68 20.72 1.17
N PRO A 215 -4.80 22.00 0.80
CA PRO A 215 -6.07 22.57 0.38
C PRO A 215 -6.55 21.80 -0.85
N LEU A 216 -7.66 21.07 -0.67
CA LEU A 216 -8.34 20.37 -1.74
C LEU A 216 -9.05 21.41 -2.62
N ASP A 217 -9.11 21.15 -3.92
CA ASP A 217 -9.86 21.99 -4.85
C ASP A 217 -11.35 21.94 -4.47
N PRO A 218 -12.03 23.08 -4.22
CA PRO A 218 -13.44 23.11 -3.83
C PRO A 218 -14.37 22.56 -4.92
N ASN A 219 -13.97 22.53 -6.19
CA ASN A 219 -14.80 21.96 -7.28
C ASN A 219 -14.65 20.44 -7.41
N PHE A 220 -14.09 19.78 -6.41
CA PHE A 220 -13.71 18.39 -6.52
C PHE A 220 -14.81 17.42 -6.10
N ASP A 221 -15.19 16.52 -7.02
CA ASP A 221 -16.15 15.47 -6.71
C ASP A 221 -15.50 14.31 -5.95
N ARG A 222 -15.33 14.48 -4.63
CA ARG A 222 -14.85 13.42 -3.71
C ARG A 222 -15.67 12.14 -3.81
N LYS A 223 -16.98 12.25 -4.07
CA LYS A 223 -17.89 11.11 -4.21
C LYS A 223 -17.47 10.24 -5.40
N SER A 224 -17.07 10.87 -6.51
CA SER A 224 -16.58 10.15 -7.69
C SER A 224 -15.28 9.37 -7.44
N ILE A 225 -14.33 9.92 -6.66
CA ILE A 225 -13.11 9.17 -6.28
C ILE A 225 -13.46 7.96 -5.42
N LEU A 226 -14.33 8.15 -4.42
CA LEU A 226 -14.67 7.07 -3.50
C LEU A 226 -15.44 5.95 -4.19
N LYS A 227 -16.19 6.26 -5.26
CA LYS A 227 -16.88 5.27 -6.10
C LYS A 227 -15.93 4.53 -7.03
N ASP A 228 -15.02 5.24 -7.69
CA ASP A 228 -14.09 4.68 -8.68
C ASP A 228 -12.66 5.19 -8.43
N PRO A 229 -11.92 4.62 -7.45
CA PRO A 229 -10.55 5.03 -7.18
C PRO A 229 -9.59 4.50 -8.26
N LYS A 230 -8.84 5.38 -8.94
CA LYS A 230 -7.82 4.95 -9.91
C LYS A 230 -6.53 4.49 -9.25
N LEU A 231 -6.21 5.02 -8.08
CA LEU A 231 -5.04 4.65 -7.31
C LEU A 231 -5.25 3.26 -6.67
N PRO A 232 -4.42 2.25 -7.00
CA PRO A 232 -4.62 0.86 -6.53
C PRO A 232 -4.70 0.72 -5.01
N PHE A 233 -3.93 1.52 -4.28
CA PHE A 233 -3.96 1.51 -2.81
C PHE A 233 -5.25 2.06 -2.24
N LEU A 234 -5.75 3.17 -2.78
CA LEU A 234 -7.02 3.74 -2.34
C LEU A 234 -8.18 2.79 -2.67
N LYS A 235 -8.12 2.13 -3.84
CA LYS A 235 -9.02 1.05 -4.21
C LYS A 235 -9.02 -0.08 -3.19
N GLY A 236 -7.85 -0.58 -2.80
CA GLY A 236 -7.73 -1.61 -1.76
C GLY A 236 -8.30 -1.18 -0.40
N TYR A 237 -8.11 0.08 0.00
CA TYR A 237 -8.74 0.60 1.23
C TYR A 237 -10.26 0.61 1.16
N ILE A 238 -10.83 1.07 0.04
CA ILE A 238 -12.29 1.12 -0.15
C ILE A 238 -12.88 -0.29 -0.17
N GLU A 239 -12.25 -1.22 -0.89
CA GLU A 239 -12.62 -2.65 -0.91
C GLU A 239 -12.53 -3.28 0.49
N PHE A 240 -11.47 -2.98 1.26
CA PHE A 240 -11.35 -3.42 2.65
C PHE A 240 -12.52 -2.90 3.51
N ILE A 241 -12.88 -1.62 3.37
CA ILE A 241 -14.00 -1.00 4.09
C ILE A 241 -15.33 -1.66 3.72
N GLN A 242 -15.55 -1.94 2.45
CA GLN A 242 -16.76 -2.66 1.99
C GLN A 242 -16.81 -4.07 2.59
N ASN A 243 -15.70 -4.80 2.57
CA ASN A 243 -15.62 -6.13 3.17
C ASN A 243 -15.83 -6.10 4.69
N CYS A 244 -15.35 -5.06 5.38
CA CYS A 244 -15.66 -4.79 6.78
C CYS A 244 -17.16 -4.62 7.02
N GLN A 245 -17.86 -3.86 6.18
CA GLN A 245 -19.31 -3.65 6.32
C GLN A 245 -20.08 -4.96 6.11
N LYS A 246 -19.70 -5.75 5.11
CA LYS A 246 -20.26 -7.09 4.86
C LYS A 246 -20.07 -8.01 6.06
N ARG A 247 -18.84 -8.06 6.59
CA ARG A 247 -18.48 -8.81 7.79
C ARG A 247 -19.39 -8.43 8.96
N GLN A 248 -19.51 -7.13 9.25
CA GLN A 248 -20.35 -6.62 10.33
C GLN A 248 -21.84 -6.97 10.15
N ALA A 249 -22.35 -6.94 8.92
CA ALA A 249 -23.72 -7.34 8.63
C ALA A 249 -23.97 -8.83 8.94
N ILE A 250 -23.06 -9.71 8.51
CA ILE A 250 -23.13 -11.15 8.80
C ILE A 250 -23.01 -11.42 10.29
N GLU A 251 -22.06 -10.78 10.98
CA GLU A 251 -21.92 -10.95 12.42
C GLU A 251 -23.18 -10.52 13.16
N ARG A 252 -23.80 -9.38 12.80
CA ARG A 252 -25.07 -8.94 13.40
C ARG A 252 -26.19 -9.95 13.20
N ARG A 253 -26.31 -10.53 11.99
CA ARG A 253 -27.27 -11.59 11.71
C ARG A 253 -27.03 -12.81 12.59
N ILE A 254 -25.79 -13.28 12.70
CA ILE A 254 -25.43 -14.41 13.56
C ILE A 254 -25.74 -14.11 15.03
N ARG A 255 -25.50 -12.86 15.51
CA ARG A 255 -25.88 -12.45 16.87
C ARG A 255 -27.37 -12.57 17.10
N GLN A 256 -28.19 -12.09 16.17
CA GLN A 256 -29.65 -12.17 16.25
C GLN A 256 -30.14 -13.62 16.24
N GLU A 257 -29.61 -14.45 15.34
CA GLU A 257 -29.99 -15.87 15.21
C GLU A 257 -29.65 -16.69 16.46
N ARG A 258 -28.57 -16.34 17.17
CA ARG A 258 -28.14 -17.03 18.40
C ARG A 258 -28.61 -16.36 19.70
N GLY A 259 -29.30 -15.23 19.62
CA GLY A 259 -29.68 -14.45 20.80
C GLY A 259 -28.49 -13.93 21.62
N MET A 260 -27.37 -13.64 20.96
CA MET A 260 -26.15 -13.13 21.57
C MET A 260 -26.24 -11.64 21.88
N ALA A 261 -25.46 -11.17 22.86
CA ALA A 261 -25.40 -9.75 23.17
C ALA A 261 -24.73 -8.96 22.03
N PRO A 262 -25.06 -7.67 21.81
CA PRO A 262 -24.43 -6.85 20.76
C PRO A 262 -22.90 -6.76 20.85
N SER A 263 -22.35 -6.84 22.06
CA SER A 263 -20.90 -6.79 22.34
C SER A 263 -20.22 -8.16 22.36
N GLU A 264 -20.98 -9.25 22.19
CA GLU A 264 -20.41 -10.60 22.24
C GLU A 264 -19.63 -10.88 20.94
N PRO A 265 -18.39 -11.38 21.03
CA PRO A 265 -17.59 -11.70 19.86
C PRO A 265 -18.24 -12.84 19.07
N VAL A 266 -18.22 -12.73 17.74
CA VAL A 266 -18.80 -13.72 16.84
C VAL A 266 -17.73 -14.31 15.95
N GLU A 267 -17.76 -15.62 15.80
CA GLU A 267 -16.93 -16.35 14.84
C GLU A 267 -17.73 -16.57 13.56
N ILE A 268 -17.15 -16.16 12.43
CA ILE A 268 -17.74 -16.37 11.11
C ILE A 268 -17.48 -17.83 10.70
N PRO A 269 -18.50 -18.61 10.33
CA PRO A 269 -18.30 -19.99 9.90
C PRO A 269 -17.57 -20.04 8.55
N ALA A 270 -16.91 -21.18 8.26
CA ALA A 270 -16.36 -21.47 6.95
C ALA A 270 -17.45 -21.38 5.85
N PRO A 271 -17.15 -20.86 4.64
CA PRO A 271 -15.85 -20.45 4.12
C PRO A 271 -15.45 -18.99 4.42
N GLY A 272 -16.19 -18.28 5.28
CA GLY A 272 -16.01 -16.85 5.53
C GLY A 272 -17.14 -15.99 4.94
N VAL A 273 -16.87 -14.70 4.74
CA VAL A 273 -17.82 -13.75 4.12
C VAL A 273 -17.77 -13.93 2.60
N PRO A 274 -18.90 -14.10 1.90
CA PRO A 274 -18.92 -14.17 0.44
C PRO A 274 -18.26 -12.93 -0.19
N SER A 275 -17.37 -13.17 -1.14
CA SER A 275 -16.78 -12.12 -1.98
C SER A 275 -17.68 -11.89 -3.19
N ASP A 276 -18.04 -10.64 -3.50
CA ASP A 276 -18.85 -10.30 -4.69
C ASP A 276 -18.02 -10.36 -5.99
N THR A 277 -16.89 -11.07 -5.98
CA THR A 277 -16.08 -11.29 -7.18
C THR A 277 -16.86 -12.22 -8.11
N SER A 278 -17.75 -11.63 -8.89
CA SER A 278 -18.56 -12.23 -9.94
C SER A 278 -17.74 -12.79 -11.12
N GLU A 279 -16.43 -12.98 -10.94
CA GLU A 279 -15.51 -13.48 -11.97
C GLU A 279 -15.69 -15.00 -12.24
N ASP A 280 -16.39 -15.75 -11.38
CA ASP A 280 -16.64 -17.19 -11.58
C ASP A 280 -18.02 -17.54 -12.17
N SER A 281 -18.82 -16.57 -12.60
CA SER A 281 -20.09 -16.83 -13.31
C SER A 281 -19.90 -17.28 -14.77
N SER A 282 -18.66 -17.41 -15.27
CA SER A 282 -18.39 -17.76 -16.68
C SER A 282 -18.19 -19.26 -16.97
N LEU A 283 -18.31 -20.16 -15.97
CA LEU A 283 -18.05 -21.60 -16.16
C LEU A 283 -19.25 -22.54 -15.93
N PHE A 284 -20.46 -21.99 -15.72
CA PHE A 284 -21.70 -22.78 -15.80
C PHE A 284 -22.47 -22.43 -17.08
N VAL A 285 -22.11 -23.15 -18.14
CA VAL A 285 -22.84 -23.20 -19.42
C VAL A 285 -23.96 -24.25 -19.34
N ASP A 286 -25.13 -23.81 -19.82
CA ASP A 286 -26.34 -24.52 -20.26
C ASP A 286 -27.23 -25.24 -19.23
N GLY A 287 -28.34 -24.58 -18.90
CA GLY A 287 -29.40 -25.19 -18.11
C GLY A 287 -30.72 -24.43 -17.97
N GLY A 288 -31.17 -23.68 -18.98
CA GLY A 288 -32.59 -23.31 -19.12
C GLY A 288 -33.05 -22.06 -18.36
N GLY A 289 -33.59 -21.10 -19.12
CA GLY A 289 -33.96 -19.78 -18.65
C GLY A 289 -34.99 -19.74 -17.52
N ALA A 290 -34.63 -19.01 -16.47
CA ALA A 290 -35.54 -18.17 -15.73
C ALA A 290 -34.89 -16.79 -15.67
N ASP A 291 -35.61 -15.78 -16.14
CA ASP A 291 -35.24 -14.37 -16.18
C ASP A 291 -35.22 -13.83 -14.74
N PHE A 292 -34.13 -14.11 -14.01
CA PHE A 292 -33.80 -13.48 -12.75
C PHE A 292 -32.72 -12.44 -13.05
N SER A 293 -33.17 -11.20 -13.26
CA SER A 293 -32.33 -10.02 -13.25
C SER A 293 -31.87 -9.75 -11.80
N ASP A 294 -30.98 -10.60 -11.31
CA ASP A 294 -30.23 -10.41 -10.06
C ASP A 294 -29.05 -9.47 -10.36
N ASP A 295 -29.36 -8.18 -10.49
CA ASP A 295 -28.41 -7.09 -10.26
C ASP A 295 -28.58 -6.60 -8.82
N ASP A 296 -28.58 -7.54 -7.87
CA ASP A 296 -28.63 -7.29 -6.42
C ASP A 296 -27.22 -6.90 -5.91
N GLY A 297 -26.50 -6.11 -6.70
CA GLY A 297 -25.31 -5.43 -6.25
C GLY A 297 -25.72 -4.50 -5.12
N TRP A 298 -25.13 -4.70 -3.94
CA TRP A 298 -25.21 -3.82 -2.75
C TRP A 298 -25.64 -2.40 -3.12
N THR A 299 -26.92 -2.11 -2.93
CA THR A 299 -27.50 -0.85 -3.41
C THR A 299 -27.12 0.28 -2.44
N GLU A 300 -27.13 1.55 -2.89
CA GLU A 300 -26.95 2.70 -1.98
C GLU A 300 -27.96 2.66 -0.81
N GLU A 301 -29.10 1.96 -0.98
CA GLU A 301 -30.11 1.73 0.05
C GLU A 301 -29.63 0.79 1.17
N ASP A 302 -28.84 -0.25 0.86
CA ASP A 302 -28.25 -1.16 1.85
C ASP A 302 -27.18 -0.46 2.71
N VAL A 303 -26.40 0.45 2.11
CA VAL A 303 -25.41 1.25 2.85
C VAL A 303 -26.10 2.35 3.68
N SER A 304 -27.18 2.94 3.16
CA SER A 304 -27.93 3.97 3.88
C SER A 304 -28.76 3.40 5.03
N SER A 305 -29.38 2.23 4.85
CA SER A 305 -30.07 1.49 5.92
C SER A 305 -29.07 1.03 6.98
N PHE A 306 -27.87 0.59 6.57
CA PHE A 306 -26.77 0.30 7.50
C PHE A 306 -26.37 1.53 8.34
N ALA A 307 -26.35 2.72 7.75
CA ALA A 307 -26.03 3.95 8.46
C ALA A 307 -27.15 4.36 9.44
N THR A 308 -28.42 4.25 9.04
CA THR A 308 -29.56 4.57 9.92
C THR A 308 -29.72 3.60 11.09
N ASP A 309 -29.39 2.31 10.90
CA ASP A 309 -29.47 1.31 11.97
C ASP A 309 -28.42 1.54 13.07
N GLN A 310 -27.25 2.11 12.73
CA GLN A 310 -26.25 2.47 13.74
C GLN A 310 -26.69 3.68 14.59
N ASP A 311 -27.36 4.66 13.96
CA ASP A 311 -27.85 5.85 14.68
C ASP A 311 -29.00 5.53 15.64
N GLU A 312 -29.76 4.45 15.41
CA GLU A 312 -30.81 4.01 16.34
C GLU A 312 -30.26 3.30 17.57
N ASP A 313 -29.20 2.51 17.43
CA ASP A 313 -28.59 1.78 18.56
C ASP A 313 -27.83 2.73 19.51
N ASP A 314 -27.19 3.78 18.99
CA ASP A 314 -26.54 4.80 19.82
C ASP A 314 -27.53 5.69 20.57
N ARG A 315 -28.78 5.83 20.08
CA ARG A 315 -29.84 6.54 20.81
C ARG A 315 -30.48 5.73 21.95
N ARG A 316 -30.22 4.42 22.01
CA ARG A 316 -30.76 3.53 23.05
C ARG A 316 -29.80 3.28 24.22
N LYS A 317 -28.58 3.82 24.17
CA LYS A 317 -27.62 3.82 25.28
C LYS A 317 -27.66 5.15 26.03
#